data_AF-A0A3M1MQA5-F1
#
_entry.id   AF-A0A3M1MQA5-F1
#
_cell.length_a   1.000
_cell.length_b   1.000
_cell.length_c   1.000
_cell.angle_alpha   90.00
_cell.angle_beta   90.00
_cell.angle_gamma   90.00
#
_symmetry.space_group_name_H-M   'P 1'
#
loop_
_entity.id
_entity.type
_entity.pdbx_description
1 polymer ?
#
loop_
_entity_poly.entity_id
_entity_poly.type
_entity_poly.pdbx_seq_one_letter_code
_entity_poly.pdbx_strand_id
1 'polypeptide(L)'
;MLKQEFAARFTTEGHSCGGATGEGCKPVKGDTGWRFCDSVDCDVVYFSEAGDTRFTRPQLKVPVGVKETHGDRPLCYCFGHSIASIKEELRTKGRSDALEDIRAKMKNPGCRCETENPSGSCCLGSVAKGIQIARGELGANEPNPTPVSPSNSLVRRGEKIAKIGTIVSAIMASACCWLPLLLLAVGISGAGIAATLEAYRPLFIVVTFGFLAAAFYFAYRPQKAAGGDGHDCCATEPTEEKNCCAPSGNRGLTLMALNKVMLWVVTALAVAFLFFPSYVGMLVGTGGEAAVEENMNRAVIRIDGMSCEGCAATVAEAIRQVPGVLAVEVSYEQRQAVVGTEACCGVPQDAILAALEKAGYRGTFVSSQ
;
A
#
# COMPACT_ATOMS: atom_id res chain seq x y z
N MET A 1 -40.04 -9.03 6.44
CA MET A 1 -39.92 -7.78 7.21
C MET A 1 -40.94 -6.70 6.85
N LEU A 2 -41.49 -6.69 5.63
CA LEU A 2 -42.56 -5.77 5.27
C LEU A 2 -43.86 -6.07 6.03
N LYS A 3 -44.68 -5.05 6.28
CA LYS A 3 -46.07 -5.23 6.72
C LYS A 3 -46.84 -6.02 5.65
N GLN A 4 -47.84 -6.78 6.08
CA GLN A 4 -48.48 -7.79 5.25
C GLN A 4 -49.12 -7.19 3.97
N GLU A 5 -49.69 -5.99 4.09
CA GLU A 5 -50.26 -5.21 2.98
C GLU A 5 -49.24 -4.82 1.88
N PHE A 6 -47.99 -4.60 2.25
CA PHE A 6 -46.92 -4.28 1.29
C PHE A 6 -46.20 -5.52 0.77
N ALA A 7 -46.19 -6.62 1.55
CA ALA A 7 -45.62 -7.88 1.14
C ALA A 7 -46.37 -8.52 -0.04
N ALA A 8 -47.68 -8.25 -0.19
CA ALA A 8 -48.48 -8.70 -1.33
C ALA A 8 -48.03 -8.08 -2.68
N ARG A 9 -47.30 -6.96 -2.67
CA ARG A 9 -46.70 -6.38 -3.88
C ARG A 9 -45.47 -7.18 -4.37
N PHE A 10 -44.99 -8.13 -3.56
CA PHE A 10 -43.90 -9.04 -3.89
C PHE A 10 -44.40 -10.33 -4.56
N THR A 11 -45.67 -10.70 -4.37
CA THR A 11 -46.21 -12.00 -4.81
C THR A 11 -46.55 -12.09 -6.30
N THR A 12 -46.30 -11.04 -7.10
CA THR A 12 -46.64 -11.00 -8.53
C THR A 12 -45.52 -11.46 -9.48
N GLU A 13 -44.31 -11.78 -8.98
CA GLU A 13 -43.20 -12.31 -9.81
C GLU A 13 -42.75 -13.72 -9.36
N GLY A 14 -43.72 -14.63 -9.19
CA GLY A 14 -43.45 -16.08 -9.19
C GLY A 14 -42.92 -16.71 -7.88
N HIS A 15 -42.72 -15.96 -6.80
CA HIS A 15 -42.28 -16.51 -5.51
C HIS A 15 -43.25 -16.09 -4.40
N SER A 16 -44.30 -16.89 -4.21
CA SER A 16 -45.28 -16.69 -3.14
C SER A 16 -44.66 -17.04 -1.78
N CYS A 17 -44.40 -16.02 -0.95
CA CYS A 17 -44.25 -16.16 0.50
C CYS A 17 -45.57 -15.73 1.16
N GLY A 18 -46.64 -16.49 0.91
CA GLY A 18 -47.98 -16.22 1.43
C GLY A 18 -48.59 -17.46 2.07
N GLY A 19 -48.29 -17.68 3.36
CA GLY A 19 -48.95 -18.68 4.19
C GLY A 19 -48.96 -18.22 5.65
N ALA A 20 -50.09 -18.35 6.33
CA ALA A 20 -50.30 -17.94 7.73
C ALA A 20 -49.50 -18.78 8.75
N THR A 21 -48.83 -19.83 8.29
CA THR A 21 -47.90 -20.66 9.05
C THR A 21 -46.51 -20.38 8.46
N GLY A 22 -45.60 -19.78 9.23
CA GLY A 22 -44.28 -19.30 8.79
C GLY A 22 -43.28 -20.37 8.31
N GLU A 23 -43.74 -21.42 7.63
CA GLU A 23 -42.91 -22.40 6.96
C GLU A 23 -42.78 -22.01 5.47
N GLY A 24 -41.55 -21.75 5.02
CA GLY A 24 -41.23 -21.86 3.60
C GLY A 24 -40.64 -20.65 2.88
N CYS A 25 -40.22 -19.56 3.55
CA CYS A 25 -39.36 -18.58 2.88
C CYS A 25 -37.90 -19.04 2.95
N LYS A 26 -37.49 -19.89 1.99
CA LYS A 26 -36.06 -20.16 1.80
C LYS A 26 -35.42 -18.88 1.25
N PRO A 27 -34.31 -18.39 1.82
CA PRO A 27 -33.60 -17.24 1.27
C PRO A 27 -33.25 -17.53 -0.19
N VAL A 28 -33.58 -16.58 -1.08
CA VAL A 28 -33.28 -16.70 -2.50
C VAL A 28 -31.77 -16.64 -2.65
N LYS A 29 -31.16 -17.75 -3.07
CA LYS A 29 -29.71 -17.79 -3.36
C LYS A 29 -29.49 -17.21 -4.75
N GLY A 30 -28.94 -16.00 -4.83
CA GLY A 30 -28.63 -15.30 -6.07
C GLY A 30 -28.85 -13.79 -5.96
N ASP A 31 -28.45 -13.04 -6.99
CA ASP A 31 -28.79 -11.63 -7.06
C ASP A 31 -30.29 -11.49 -7.36
N THR A 32 -31.03 -10.96 -6.41
CA THR A 32 -32.48 -10.74 -6.52
C THR A 32 -32.80 -9.43 -7.26
N GLY A 33 -31.79 -8.61 -7.57
CA GLY A 33 -31.98 -7.25 -8.06
C GLY A 33 -32.52 -6.28 -7.01
N TRP A 34 -32.67 -6.70 -5.75
CA TRP A 34 -33.07 -5.83 -4.64
C TRP A 34 -31.85 -5.34 -3.88
N ARG A 35 -31.93 -4.09 -3.41
CA ARG A 35 -30.88 -3.40 -2.68
C ARG A 35 -31.42 -2.76 -1.41
N PHE A 36 -30.59 -2.67 -0.39
CA PHE A 36 -30.86 -1.97 0.86
C PHE A 36 -30.19 -0.59 0.83
N CYS A 37 -30.93 0.46 1.19
CA CYS A 37 -30.40 1.81 1.32
C CYS A 37 -30.06 2.09 2.79
N ASP A 38 -28.79 2.35 3.09
CA ASP A 38 -28.28 2.61 4.44
C ASP A 38 -28.17 4.11 4.79
N SER A 39 -28.41 5.00 3.83
CA SER A 39 -28.39 6.46 4.04
C SER A 39 -29.43 6.87 5.09
N VAL A 40 -28.98 7.65 6.09
CA VAL A 40 -29.78 8.09 7.24
C VAL A 40 -30.92 9.02 6.81
N ASP A 41 -30.64 9.95 5.89
CA ASP A 41 -31.59 10.97 5.43
C ASP A 41 -32.53 10.46 4.33
N CYS A 42 -32.36 9.21 3.90
CA CYS A 42 -33.19 8.61 2.87
C CYS A 42 -34.31 7.75 3.48
N ASP A 43 -35.56 8.07 3.14
CA ASP A 43 -36.74 7.31 3.58
C ASP A 43 -36.85 5.90 2.99
N VAL A 44 -36.21 5.68 1.84
CA VAL A 44 -36.22 4.38 1.16
C VAL A 44 -35.37 3.39 1.95
N VAL A 45 -35.89 2.19 2.15
CA VAL A 45 -35.20 1.06 2.81
C VAL A 45 -34.80 0.03 1.78
N TYR A 46 -35.74 -0.41 0.93
CA TYR A 46 -35.46 -1.36 -0.14
C TYR A 46 -35.87 -0.79 -1.49
N PHE A 47 -35.09 -1.06 -2.53
CA PHE A 47 -35.41 -0.69 -3.90
C PHE A 47 -34.96 -1.79 -4.88
N SER A 48 -35.64 -1.88 -6.01
CA SER A 48 -35.26 -2.76 -7.12
C SER A 48 -34.32 -2.04 -8.09
N GLU A 49 -33.34 -2.74 -8.65
CA GLU A 49 -32.48 -2.24 -9.73
C GLU A 49 -33.17 -2.26 -11.09
N ALA A 50 -34.09 -3.21 -11.30
CA ALA A 50 -34.73 -3.44 -12.59
C ALA A 50 -36.10 -2.75 -12.73
N GLY A 51 -36.61 -2.12 -11.66
CA GLY A 51 -37.91 -1.45 -11.70
C GLY A 51 -38.10 -0.36 -10.65
N ASP A 52 -39.20 0.38 -10.77
CA ASP A 52 -39.48 1.57 -9.93
C ASP A 52 -40.05 1.26 -8.54
N THR A 53 -40.01 -0.01 -8.12
CA THR A 53 -40.59 -0.41 -6.82
C THR A 53 -39.61 -0.11 -5.69
N ARG A 54 -40.11 0.64 -4.70
CA ARG A 54 -39.38 1.02 -3.50
C ARG A 54 -40.25 0.83 -2.25
N PHE A 55 -39.61 0.46 -1.16
CA PHE A 55 -40.21 0.36 0.16
C PHE A 55 -39.58 1.35 1.13
N THR A 56 -40.39 2.07 1.89
CA THR A 56 -39.96 3.09 2.84
C THR A 56 -40.09 2.64 4.29
N ARG A 57 -39.46 3.38 5.22
CA ARG A 57 -39.47 3.08 6.66
C ARG A 57 -40.84 2.68 7.23
N PRO A 58 -41.94 3.42 6.97
CA PRO A 58 -43.26 3.13 7.57
C PRO A 58 -43.87 1.80 7.11
N GLN A 59 -43.34 1.19 6.05
CA GLN A 59 -43.86 -0.03 5.44
C GLN A 59 -43.23 -1.29 6.04
N LEU A 60 -42.21 -1.15 6.89
CA LEU A 60 -41.58 -2.26 7.59
C LEU A 60 -42.27 -2.53 8.94
N LYS A 61 -42.18 -3.78 9.41
CA LYS A 61 -42.66 -4.23 10.72
C LYS A 61 -41.72 -3.82 11.86
N VAL A 62 -40.45 -3.58 11.55
CA VAL A 62 -39.40 -3.24 12.51
C VAL A 62 -38.77 -1.91 12.14
N PRO A 63 -38.37 -1.08 13.12
CA PRO A 63 -37.62 0.14 12.86
C PRO A 63 -36.24 -0.18 12.28
N VAL A 64 -35.72 0.67 11.41
CA VAL A 64 -34.45 0.45 10.71
C VAL A 64 -33.38 1.30 11.37
N GLY A 65 -32.61 0.74 12.31
CA GLY A 65 -31.81 1.53 13.25
C GLY A 65 -30.81 2.50 12.62
N VAL A 66 -30.23 2.18 11.47
CA VAL A 66 -29.33 3.10 10.75
C VAL A 66 -30.04 4.38 10.26
N LYS A 67 -31.37 4.35 10.12
CA LYS A 67 -32.20 5.49 9.71
C LYS A 67 -32.94 6.16 10.87
N GLU A 68 -32.71 5.71 12.09
CA GLU A 68 -33.34 6.27 13.28
C GLU A 68 -32.35 7.22 13.99
N THR A 69 -32.77 8.45 14.26
CA THR A 69 -31.97 9.45 14.98
C THR A 69 -32.32 9.56 16.46
N HIS A 70 -33.50 9.05 16.85
CA HIS A 70 -34.03 9.09 18.21
C HIS A 70 -34.59 7.73 18.65
N GLY A 71 -34.92 7.60 19.94
CA GLY A 71 -35.50 6.38 20.50
C GLY A 71 -34.48 5.25 20.67
N ASP A 72 -34.96 4.02 20.49
CA ASP A 72 -34.22 2.79 20.79
C ASP A 72 -33.05 2.56 19.82
N ARG A 73 -33.29 2.78 18.51
CA ARG A 73 -32.32 2.59 17.41
C ARG A 73 -31.71 1.18 17.42
N PRO A 74 -32.46 0.15 16.98
CA PRO A 74 -32.02 -1.24 17.04
C PRO A 74 -30.83 -1.52 16.13
N LEU A 75 -29.87 -2.32 16.61
CA LEU A 75 -28.65 -2.69 15.89
C LEU A 75 -28.53 -4.19 15.69
N CYS A 76 -28.79 -4.98 16.74
CA CYS A 76 -28.87 -6.43 16.69
C CYS A 76 -30.30 -6.90 16.88
N TYR A 77 -30.97 -7.20 15.78
CA TYR A 77 -32.37 -7.66 15.78
C TYR A 77 -32.54 -9.07 16.34
N CYS A 78 -31.49 -9.91 16.33
CA CYS A 78 -31.55 -11.25 16.89
C CYS A 78 -31.54 -11.27 18.42
N PHE A 79 -30.76 -10.38 19.05
CA PHE A 79 -30.50 -10.43 20.49
C PHE A 79 -30.90 -9.15 21.24
N GLY A 80 -31.52 -8.18 20.55
CA GLY A 80 -32.12 -7.00 21.16
C GLY A 80 -31.13 -5.91 21.56
N HIS A 81 -29.96 -5.83 20.93
CA HIS A 81 -29.02 -4.72 21.19
C HIS A 81 -29.37 -3.50 20.36
N SER A 82 -29.46 -2.35 21.01
CA SER A 82 -29.84 -1.06 20.42
C SER A 82 -28.90 0.04 20.92
N ILE A 83 -28.92 1.23 20.31
CA ILE A 83 -28.12 2.35 20.86
C ILE A 83 -28.61 2.70 22.27
N ALA A 84 -29.91 2.62 22.55
CA ALA A 84 -30.44 2.87 23.88
C ALA A 84 -29.95 1.83 24.91
N SER A 85 -29.96 0.53 24.58
CA SER A 85 -29.45 -0.51 25.49
C SER A 85 -27.96 -0.34 25.77
N ILE A 86 -27.18 -0.02 24.73
CA ILE A 86 -25.74 0.23 24.85
C ILE A 86 -25.45 1.46 25.71
N LYS A 87 -26.23 2.54 25.55
CA LYS A 87 -26.11 3.73 26.42
C LYS A 87 -26.38 3.37 27.87
N GLU A 88 -27.34 2.51 28.14
CA GLU A 88 -27.65 2.07 29.50
C GLU A 88 -26.52 1.24 30.10
N GLU A 89 -25.91 0.32 29.33
CA GLU A 89 -24.71 -0.40 29.76
C GLU A 89 -23.55 0.55 30.07
N LEU A 90 -23.34 1.55 29.20
CA LEU A 90 -22.28 2.54 29.40
C LEU A 90 -22.51 3.39 30.66
N ARG A 91 -23.76 3.77 30.95
CA ARG A 91 -24.09 4.52 32.18
C ARG A 91 -23.90 3.69 33.44
N THR A 92 -24.33 2.43 33.41
CA THR A 92 -24.37 1.57 34.61
C THR A 92 -23.04 0.87 34.89
N LYS A 93 -22.35 0.40 33.84
CA LYS A 93 -21.12 -0.40 33.94
C LYS A 93 -19.86 0.36 33.53
N GLY A 94 -19.98 1.52 32.87
CA GLY A 94 -18.86 2.24 32.26
C GLY A 94 -18.30 1.59 30.97
N ARG A 95 -18.86 0.45 30.55
CA ARG A 95 -18.48 -0.30 29.34
C ARG A 95 -19.71 -0.98 28.75
N SER A 96 -19.65 -1.30 27.45
CA SER A 96 -20.69 -2.11 26.80
C SER A 96 -20.15 -3.52 26.55
N ASP A 97 -20.99 -4.51 26.84
CA ASP A 97 -20.70 -5.94 26.66
C ASP A 97 -21.43 -6.49 25.43
N ALA A 98 -22.08 -5.64 24.65
CA ALA A 98 -22.96 -6.03 23.55
C ALA A 98 -22.26 -6.90 22.50
N LEU A 99 -21.00 -6.57 22.14
CA LEU A 99 -20.25 -7.36 21.15
C LEU A 99 -19.87 -8.74 21.68
N GLU A 100 -19.44 -8.84 22.94
CA GLU A 100 -19.13 -10.09 23.61
C GLU A 100 -20.38 -10.97 23.75
N ASP A 101 -21.49 -10.38 24.19
CA ASP A 101 -22.78 -11.06 24.34
C ASP A 101 -23.29 -11.61 22.99
N ILE A 102 -23.23 -10.80 21.92
CA ILE A 102 -23.62 -11.24 20.57
C ILE A 102 -22.75 -12.42 20.13
N ARG A 103 -21.41 -12.31 20.26
CA ARG A 103 -20.50 -13.40 19.86
C ARG A 103 -20.73 -14.68 20.66
N ALA A 104 -21.09 -14.57 21.93
CA ALA A 104 -21.45 -15.73 22.75
C ALA A 104 -22.75 -16.38 22.25
N LYS A 105 -23.81 -15.58 22.04
CA LYS A 105 -25.12 -16.07 21.58
C LYS A 105 -25.11 -16.58 20.13
N MET A 106 -24.21 -16.09 19.29
CA MET A 106 -23.99 -16.62 17.94
C MET A 106 -23.51 -18.08 17.96
N LYS A 107 -22.77 -18.52 18.99
CA LYS A 107 -22.35 -19.93 19.11
C LYS A 107 -23.49 -20.83 19.57
N ASN A 108 -24.32 -20.34 20.47
CA ASN A 108 -25.51 -21.01 20.99
C ASN A 108 -26.40 -19.93 21.64
N PRO A 109 -27.64 -19.69 21.18
CA PRO A 109 -28.49 -20.51 20.30
C PRO A 109 -28.28 -20.35 18.78
N GLY A 110 -27.36 -19.48 18.34
CA GLY A 110 -27.22 -19.13 16.92
C GLY A 110 -27.93 -17.83 16.54
N CYS A 111 -27.61 -17.27 15.38
CA CYS A 111 -28.21 -16.02 14.87
C CYS A 111 -28.99 -16.23 13.58
N ARG A 112 -29.94 -15.32 13.30
CA ARG A 112 -30.76 -15.31 12.08
C ARG A 112 -30.72 -13.94 11.39
N CYS A 113 -29.52 -13.36 11.26
CA CYS A 113 -29.33 -12.02 10.72
C CYS A 113 -29.94 -11.84 9.32
N GLU A 114 -29.85 -12.86 8.46
CA GLU A 114 -30.40 -12.84 7.10
C GLU A 114 -31.93 -12.59 7.07
N THR A 115 -32.65 -13.02 8.10
CA THR A 115 -34.12 -12.95 8.15
C THR A 115 -34.66 -11.98 9.18
N GLU A 116 -33.84 -11.56 10.15
CA GLU A 116 -34.23 -10.65 11.25
C GLU A 116 -33.63 -9.24 11.09
N ASN A 117 -32.47 -9.09 10.45
CA ASN A 117 -31.83 -7.77 10.25
C ASN A 117 -32.27 -7.15 8.90
N PRO A 118 -32.86 -5.95 8.86
CA PRO A 118 -33.24 -5.28 7.61
C PRO A 118 -32.15 -5.13 6.56
N SER A 119 -30.87 -5.08 6.93
CA SER A 119 -29.79 -5.07 5.94
C SER A 119 -29.53 -6.45 5.32
N GLY A 120 -30.08 -7.53 5.88
CA GLY A 120 -29.76 -8.91 5.55
C GLY A 120 -28.34 -9.34 5.96
N SER A 121 -27.59 -8.47 6.66
CA SER A 121 -26.17 -8.66 6.97
C SER A 121 -25.90 -8.83 8.47
N CYS A 122 -24.67 -9.25 8.82
CA CYS A 122 -24.27 -9.42 10.22
C CYS A 122 -24.27 -8.09 10.99
N CYS A 123 -24.87 -8.08 12.18
CA CYS A 123 -25.04 -6.86 12.99
C CYS A 123 -23.77 -6.36 13.72
N LEU A 124 -22.69 -7.16 13.78
CA LEU A 124 -21.50 -6.81 14.58
C LEU A 124 -20.89 -5.46 14.21
N GLY A 125 -20.84 -5.13 12.90
CA GLY A 125 -20.35 -3.83 12.43
C GLY A 125 -21.26 -2.67 12.90
N SER A 126 -22.57 -2.82 12.73
CA SER A 126 -23.57 -1.83 13.18
C SER A 126 -23.51 -1.63 14.70
N VAL A 127 -23.32 -2.69 15.47
CA VAL A 127 -23.18 -2.64 16.93
C VAL A 127 -21.89 -1.93 17.34
N ALA A 128 -20.76 -2.27 16.71
CA ALA A 128 -19.49 -1.60 16.98
C ALA A 128 -19.56 -0.07 16.73
N LYS A 129 -20.16 0.32 15.60
CA LYS A 129 -20.44 1.73 15.27
C LYS A 129 -21.41 2.37 16.27
N GLY A 130 -22.45 1.64 16.66
CA GLY A 130 -23.41 2.06 17.69
C GLY A 130 -22.79 2.33 19.05
N ILE A 131 -21.79 1.56 19.48
CA ILE A 131 -21.04 1.81 20.72
C ILE A 131 -20.30 3.16 20.67
N GLN A 132 -19.70 3.50 19.52
CA GLN A 132 -19.03 4.79 19.34
C GLN A 132 -20.03 5.94 19.39
N ILE A 133 -21.16 5.80 18.71
CA ILE A 133 -22.26 6.79 18.72
C ILE A 133 -22.80 6.97 20.15
N ALA A 134 -23.09 5.88 20.86
CA ALA A 134 -23.59 5.90 22.23
C ALA A 134 -22.63 6.66 23.17
N ARG A 135 -21.32 6.39 23.08
CA ARG A 135 -20.29 7.09 23.85
C ARG A 135 -20.25 8.59 23.55
N GLY A 136 -20.24 8.95 22.27
CA GLY A 136 -20.24 10.35 21.84
C GLY A 136 -21.46 11.11 22.35
N GLU A 137 -22.64 10.51 22.26
CA GLU A 137 -23.88 11.13 22.73
C GLU A 137 -23.99 11.20 24.25
N LEU A 138 -23.35 10.29 25.01
CA LEU A 138 -23.28 10.41 26.47
C LEU A 138 -22.32 11.52 26.89
N GLY A 139 -21.15 11.62 26.25
CA GLY A 139 -20.17 12.66 26.53
C GLY A 139 -20.63 14.08 26.15
N ALA A 140 -21.53 14.21 25.16
CA ALA A 140 -22.12 15.49 24.78
C ALA A 140 -23.26 15.96 25.71
N ASN A 141 -23.78 15.10 26.58
CA ASN A 141 -24.94 15.38 27.44
C ASN A 141 -24.60 15.49 28.94
N GLU A 142 -23.33 15.41 29.35
CA GLU A 142 -22.93 15.74 30.72
C GLU A 142 -22.58 17.24 30.82
N PRO A 143 -23.14 17.99 31.80
CA PRO A 143 -22.51 19.21 32.27
C PRO A 143 -21.22 18.80 32.99
N ASN A 144 -20.14 18.77 32.22
CA ASN A 144 -18.74 18.79 32.64
C ASN A 144 -18.42 18.00 33.94
N PRO A 145 -18.10 16.70 33.87
CA PRO A 145 -17.35 16.07 34.93
C PRO A 145 -15.86 16.39 34.74
N THR A 146 -15.20 16.64 35.85
CA THR A 146 -13.76 16.80 35.98
C THR A 146 -12.98 15.68 35.29
N PRO A 147 -11.78 15.97 34.76
CA PRO A 147 -11.05 15.05 33.89
C PRO A 147 -10.51 13.86 34.69
N VAL A 148 -11.20 12.72 34.64
CA VAL A 148 -10.59 11.42 34.90
C VAL A 148 -10.02 10.89 33.60
N SER A 149 -8.68 10.86 33.54
CA SER A 149 -7.89 10.35 32.42
C SER A 149 -8.26 8.91 32.03
N PRO A 150 -8.45 8.60 30.74
CA PRO A 150 -8.49 7.22 30.30
C PRO A 150 -7.06 6.72 30.02
N SER A 151 -6.69 5.64 30.71
CA SER A 151 -5.47 4.87 30.50
C SER A 151 -5.54 4.03 29.21
N ASN A 152 -5.41 4.67 28.04
CA ASN A 152 -5.21 3.97 26.76
C ASN A 152 -3.74 4.10 26.30
N SER A 153 -2.85 3.33 26.94
CA SER A 153 -1.42 3.30 26.63
C SER A 153 -1.07 2.41 25.43
N LEU A 154 -1.93 1.44 25.07
CA LEU A 154 -1.65 0.45 24.02
C LEU A 154 -2.07 0.92 22.62
N VAL A 155 -3.23 1.57 22.47
CA VAL A 155 -3.73 2.07 21.17
C VAL A 155 -2.90 3.25 20.67
N ARG A 156 -2.44 4.12 21.59
CA ARG A 156 -1.64 5.32 21.26
C ARG A 156 -0.22 5.00 20.78
N ARG A 157 0.34 3.82 21.09
CA ARG A 157 1.66 3.39 20.61
C ARG A 157 1.63 2.96 19.13
N GLY A 158 0.61 2.20 18.73
CA GLY A 158 0.46 1.75 17.34
C GLY A 158 0.26 2.90 16.37
N GLU A 159 -0.59 3.87 16.72
CA GLU A 159 -0.84 5.06 15.89
C GLU A 159 0.41 5.97 15.77
N LYS A 160 1.19 6.11 16.84
CA LYS A 160 2.46 6.85 16.82
C LYS A 160 3.50 6.16 15.93
N ILE A 161 3.62 4.84 16.00
CA ILE A 161 4.56 4.07 15.18
C ILE A 161 4.16 4.14 13.71
N ALA A 162 2.87 4.02 13.39
CA ALA A 162 2.37 4.14 12.03
C ALA A 162 2.58 5.54 11.44
N LYS A 163 2.30 6.60 12.22
CA LYS A 163 2.52 8.01 11.79
C LYS A 163 4.01 8.33 11.59
N ILE A 164 4.88 7.80 12.44
CA ILE A 164 6.33 7.96 12.26
C ILE A 164 6.80 7.22 11.00
N GLY A 165 6.28 6.01 10.76
CA GLY A 165 6.63 5.20 9.58
C GLY A 165 6.28 5.87 8.26
N THR A 166 5.12 6.50 8.14
CA THR A 166 4.71 7.19 6.90
C THR A 166 5.54 8.44 6.62
N ILE A 167 5.87 9.22 7.66
CA ILE A 167 6.72 10.41 7.53
C ILE A 167 8.13 10.03 7.10
N VAL A 168 8.74 9.03 7.75
CA VAL A 168 10.10 8.57 7.41
C VAL A 168 10.15 7.98 6.00
N SER A 169 9.14 7.22 5.60
CA SER A 169 9.06 6.65 4.24
C SER A 169 8.95 7.74 3.17
N ALA A 170 8.13 8.77 3.40
CA ALA A 170 7.99 9.91 2.47
C ALA A 170 9.30 10.72 2.34
N ILE A 171 10.01 10.94 3.45
CA ILE A 171 11.30 11.64 3.44
C ILE A 171 12.36 10.82 2.69
N MET A 172 12.47 9.52 2.96
CA MET A 172 13.42 8.64 2.26
C MET A 172 13.11 8.53 0.76
N ALA A 173 11.84 8.43 0.38
CA ALA A 173 11.42 8.40 -1.03
C ALA A 173 11.66 9.74 -1.75
N SER A 174 11.59 10.86 -1.02
CA SER A 174 11.91 12.17 -1.58
C SER A 174 13.43 12.38 -1.68
N ALA A 175 14.19 11.87 -0.70
CA ALA A 175 15.64 12.01 -0.64
C ALA A 175 16.35 11.30 -1.79
N CYS A 176 15.88 10.14 -2.27
CA CYS A 176 16.53 9.44 -3.38
C CYS A 176 16.47 10.20 -4.72
N CYS A 177 15.52 11.14 -4.89
CA CYS A 177 15.37 11.94 -6.11
C CYS A 177 15.97 13.35 -5.98
N TRP A 178 15.89 13.95 -4.79
CA TRP A 178 16.36 15.32 -4.58
C TRP A 178 17.82 15.41 -4.16
N LEU A 179 18.35 14.40 -3.46
CA LEU A 179 19.73 14.41 -2.99
C LEU A 179 20.75 14.41 -4.14
N PRO A 180 20.58 13.67 -5.24
CA PRO A 180 21.48 13.77 -6.39
C PRO A 180 21.44 15.15 -7.06
N LEU A 181 20.24 15.74 -7.20
CA LEU A 181 20.06 17.06 -7.79
C LEU A 181 20.69 18.16 -6.93
N LEU A 182 20.57 18.03 -5.60
CA LEU A 182 21.11 18.97 -4.63
C LEU A 182 22.64 18.85 -4.54
N LEU A 183 23.21 17.66 -4.62
CA LEU A 183 24.66 17.46 -4.68
C LEU A 183 25.28 18.02 -5.97
N LEU A 184 24.59 17.88 -7.11
CA LEU A 184 24.96 18.54 -8.37
C LEU A 184 24.93 20.07 -8.23
N ALA A 185 23.91 20.63 -7.57
CA ALA A 185 23.79 22.07 -7.35
C ALA A 185 24.91 22.64 -6.44
N VAL A 186 25.44 21.83 -5.51
CA VAL A 186 26.57 22.22 -4.64
C VAL A 186 27.92 21.98 -5.33
N GLY A 187 27.94 21.46 -6.57
CA GLY A 187 29.17 21.25 -7.34
C GLY A 187 30.06 20.13 -6.81
N ILE A 188 29.53 19.28 -5.91
CA ILE A 188 30.23 18.10 -5.41
C ILE A 188 30.01 17.01 -6.47
N SER A 189 31.00 16.79 -7.32
CA SER A 189 30.99 15.63 -8.22
C SER A 189 30.89 14.37 -7.35
N GLY A 190 29.86 13.56 -7.60
CA GLY A 190 29.50 12.42 -6.75
C GLY A 190 30.59 11.34 -6.59
N ALA A 191 31.73 11.46 -7.28
CA ALA A 191 32.85 10.53 -7.23
C ALA A 191 33.39 10.29 -5.80
N GLY A 192 33.47 11.32 -4.95
CA GLY A 192 33.98 11.17 -3.57
C GLY A 192 33.02 10.46 -2.61
N ILE A 193 31.71 10.64 -2.80
CA ILE A 193 30.67 10.04 -1.94
C ILE A 193 30.32 8.63 -2.44
N ALA A 194 30.39 8.38 -3.75
CA ALA A 194 30.15 7.07 -4.35
C ALA A 194 31.11 5.99 -3.83
N ALA A 195 32.41 6.30 -3.69
CA ALA A 195 33.41 5.34 -3.22
C ALA A 195 33.17 4.86 -1.78
N THR A 196 32.63 5.71 -0.90
CA THR A 196 32.31 5.32 0.48
C THR A 196 30.98 4.58 0.59
N LEU A 197 30.00 4.93 -0.25
CA LEU A 197 28.71 4.24 -0.32
C LEU A 197 28.81 2.85 -0.98
N GLU A 198 29.76 2.64 -1.88
CA GLU A 198 30.04 1.32 -2.48
C GLU A 198 30.37 0.26 -1.41
N ALA A 199 31.09 0.63 -0.35
CA ALA A 199 31.40 -0.27 0.76
C ALA A 199 30.14 -0.74 1.53
N TYR A 200 29.11 0.10 1.60
CA TYR A 200 27.84 -0.22 2.26
C TYR A 200 26.77 -0.78 1.31
N ARG A 201 27.04 -0.82 0.00
CA ARG A 201 26.14 -1.37 -1.02
C ARG A 201 25.61 -2.77 -0.67
N PRO A 202 26.42 -3.77 -0.25
CA PRO A 202 25.88 -5.07 0.13
C PRO A 202 24.92 -5.01 1.33
N LEU A 203 25.15 -4.10 2.29
CA LEU A 203 24.27 -3.93 3.44
C LEU A 203 22.90 -3.37 3.01
N PHE A 204 22.89 -2.35 2.16
CA PHE A 204 21.64 -1.80 1.62
C PHE A 204 20.86 -2.85 0.83
N ILE A 205 21.54 -3.67 0.02
CA ILE A 205 20.93 -4.78 -0.70
C ILE A 205 20.23 -5.74 0.25
N VAL A 206 20.90 -6.20 1.31
CA VAL A 206 20.33 -7.12 2.31
C VAL A 206 19.09 -6.50 2.98
N VAL A 207 19.16 -5.22 3.37
CA VAL A 207 18.04 -4.51 4.00
C VAL A 207 16.85 -4.40 3.06
N THR A 208 17.07 -4.02 1.79
CA THR A 208 16.00 -3.91 0.78
C THR A 208 15.33 -5.25 0.49
N PHE A 209 16.11 -6.32 0.30
CA PHE A 209 15.54 -7.66 0.14
C PHE A 209 14.80 -8.13 1.38
N GLY A 210 15.25 -7.77 2.59
CA GLY A 210 14.52 -8.04 3.83
C GLY A 210 13.15 -7.37 3.88
N PHE A 211 13.07 -6.09 3.51
CA PHE A 211 11.78 -5.37 3.43
C PHE A 211 10.86 -5.91 2.35
N LEU A 212 11.37 -6.22 1.15
CA LEU A 212 10.59 -6.82 0.08
C LEU A 212 10.10 -8.23 0.47
N ALA A 213 10.95 -9.05 1.08
CA ALA A 213 10.56 -10.37 1.58
C ALA A 213 9.46 -10.27 2.64
N ALA A 214 9.56 -9.31 3.58
CA ALA A 214 8.51 -9.06 4.55
C ALA A 214 7.21 -8.60 3.86
N ALA A 215 7.29 -7.68 2.89
CA ALA A 215 6.13 -7.19 2.15
C ALA A 215 5.44 -8.32 1.36
N PHE A 216 6.20 -9.16 0.65
CA PHE A 216 5.68 -10.35 -0.02
C PHE A 216 5.10 -11.35 0.97
N TYR A 217 5.79 -11.58 2.09
CA TYR A 217 5.30 -12.47 3.14
C TYR A 217 3.94 -11.98 3.64
N PHE A 218 3.77 -10.71 3.99
CA PHE A 218 2.47 -10.19 4.44
C PHE A 218 1.42 -10.13 3.32
N ALA A 219 1.81 -9.85 2.08
CA ALA A 219 0.87 -9.76 0.96
C ALA A 219 0.38 -11.13 0.46
N TYR A 220 1.18 -12.19 0.64
CA TYR A 220 0.87 -13.54 0.16
C TYR A 220 0.63 -14.57 1.26
N ARG A 221 0.84 -14.23 2.54
CA ARG A 221 0.54 -15.14 3.65
C ARG A 221 -0.96 -15.47 3.63
N PRO A 222 -1.34 -16.73 3.35
CA PRO A 222 -2.73 -17.14 3.50
C PRO A 222 -3.08 -17.05 4.98
N GLN A 223 -4.15 -16.33 5.30
CA GLN A 223 -4.70 -16.41 6.65
C GLN A 223 -5.15 -17.86 6.86
N LYS A 224 -4.54 -18.55 7.84
CA LYS A 224 -4.90 -19.93 8.14
C LYS A 224 -6.38 -19.97 8.53
N ALA A 225 -7.20 -20.53 7.64
CA ALA A 225 -8.53 -20.99 8.01
C ALA A 225 -8.36 -22.09 9.05
N ALA A 226 -8.80 -21.83 10.28
CA ALA A 226 -9.00 -22.89 11.26
C ALA A 226 -10.17 -23.74 10.75
N GLY A 227 -9.85 -24.85 10.09
CA GLY A 227 -10.82 -25.89 9.77
C GLY A 227 -11.30 -26.53 11.07
N GLY A 228 -12.56 -26.29 11.39
CA GLY A 228 -13.33 -27.00 12.40
C GLY A 228 -14.75 -27.09 11.91
N ASP A 229 -15.23 -28.31 11.72
CA ASP A 229 -16.52 -28.64 11.15
C ASP A 229 -17.66 -28.05 12.00
N GLY A 230 -18.58 -27.30 11.38
CA GLY A 230 -19.87 -26.96 11.99
C GLY A 230 -20.36 -25.53 11.74
N HIS A 231 -21.35 -25.40 10.85
CA HIS A 231 -22.33 -24.31 10.78
C HIS A 231 -21.76 -22.88 10.86
N ASP A 232 -21.05 -22.45 9.80
CA ASP A 232 -20.48 -21.11 9.75
C ASP A 232 -21.37 -20.14 8.96
N CYS A 233 -22.26 -19.44 9.68
CA CYS A 233 -23.03 -18.30 9.15
C CYS A 233 -22.28 -16.97 9.31
N CYS A 234 -21.00 -16.96 9.71
CA CYS A 234 -20.22 -15.73 9.87
C CYS A 234 -18.73 -15.98 9.62
N ALA A 235 -18.31 -15.88 8.37
CA ALA A 235 -16.93 -15.49 8.07
C ALA A 235 -16.67 -14.14 8.73
N THR A 236 -15.84 -14.13 9.77
CA THR A 236 -15.38 -12.91 10.42
C THR A 236 -14.34 -12.23 9.52
N GLU A 237 -14.80 -11.40 8.59
CA GLU A 237 -13.97 -10.35 7.98
C GLU A 237 -14.59 -8.98 8.28
N PRO A 238 -13.81 -7.98 8.71
CA PRO A 238 -14.19 -6.59 8.53
C PRO A 238 -13.93 -6.26 7.06
N THR A 239 -14.95 -6.38 6.21
CA THR A 239 -14.91 -5.72 4.91
C THR A 239 -14.88 -4.21 5.16
N GLU A 240 -13.76 -3.57 4.83
CA GLU A 240 -13.69 -2.12 4.72
C GLU A 240 -14.84 -1.60 3.85
N GLU A 241 -15.45 -0.52 4.33
CA GLU A 241 -16.54 0.23 3.71
C GLU A 241 -16.21 0.55 2.23
N LYS A 242 -16.89 -0.13 1.30
CA LYS A 242 -17.14 0.43 -0.03
C LYS A 242 -18.43 1.24 0.05
N ASN A 243 -18.28 2.56 0.03
CA ASN A 243 -19.36 3.52 -0.17
C ASN A 243 -20.19 3.12 -1.41
N CYS A 244 -21.48 2.84 -1.21
CA CYS A 244 -22.42 2.31 -2.21
C CYS A 244 -22.99 3.36 -3.18
N CYS A 245 -22.31 4.49 -3.40
CA CYS A 245 -22.69 5.48 -4.40
C CYS A 245 -21.46 5.96 -5.20
N ALA A 246 -21.15 5.26 -6.29
CA ALA A 246 -20.44 5.84 -7.43
C ALA A 246 -21.05 5.28 -8.72
N PRO A 247 -21.35 6.12 -9.73
CA PRO A 247 -21.96 5.65 -10.96
C PRO A 247 -20.97 4.76 -11.73
N SER A 248 -21.54 3.79 -12.45
CA SER A 248 -20.82 2.89 -13.36
C SER A 248 -19.95 3.69 -14.34
N GLY A 249 -18.64 3.45 -14.27
CA GLY A 249 -17.65 4.11 -15.10
C GLY A 249 -16.36 3.28 -15.19
N ASN A 250 -16.35 2.31 -16.10
CA ASN A 250 -15.24 1.50 -16.61
C ASN A 250 -14.45 0.58 -15.65
N ARG A 251 -14.02 -0.55 -16.21
CA ARG A 251 -13.24 -1.66 -15.60
C ARG A 251 -11.98 -1.16 -14.87
N GLY A 252 -12.12 -0.76 -13.61
CA GLY A 252 -11.01 -0.57 -12.70
C GLY A 252 -10.58 -1.91 -12.11
N LEU A 253 -9.31 -2.31 -12.29
CA LEU A 253 -8.72 -3.48 -11.63
C LEU A 253 -9.02 -3.43 -10.12
N THR A 254 -9.40 -4.57 -9.55
CA THR A 254 -9.66 -4.71 -8.11
C THR A 254 -8.47 -4.22 -7.28
N LEU A 255 -8.72 -3.39 -6.24
CA LEU A 255 -7.69 -2.80 -5.36
C LEU A 255 -6.65 -3.82 -4.86
N MET A 256 -7.07 -5.05 -4.60
CA MET A 256 -6.20 -6.13 -4.13
C MET A 256 -5.27 -6.67 -5.24
N ALA A 257 -5.73 -6.67 -6.50
CA ALA A 257 -4.88 -6.97 -7.65
C ALA A 257 -3.90 -5.81 -7.93
N LEU A 258 -4.34 -4.56 -7.76
CA LEU A 258 -3.49 -3.38 -7.89
C LEU A 258 -2.36 -3.36 -6.86
N ASN A 259 -2.62 -3.73 -5.60
CA ASN A 259 -1.57 -3.77 -4.57
C ASN A 259 -0.52 -4.87 -4.87
N LYS A 260 -0.95 -6.02 -5.39
CA LYS A 260 -0.03 -7.09 -5.84
C LYS A 260 0.77 -6.65 -7.08
N VAL A 261 0.12 -6.02 -8.05
CA VAL A 261 0.79 -5.46 -9.24
C VAL A 261 1.80 -4.38 -8.80
N MET A 262 1.43 -3.49 -7.90
CA MET A 262 2.31 -2.45 -7.39
C MET A 262 3.53 -3.05 -6.68
N LEU A 263 3.35 -4.10 -5.88
CA LEU A 263 4.45 -4.82 -5.23
C LEU A 263 5.42 -5.45 -6.26
N TRP A 264 4.89 -6.07 -7.32
CA TRP A 264 5.71 -6.60 -8.42
C TRP A 264 6.41 -5.49 -9.21
N VAL A 265 5.75 -4.36 -9.47
CA VAL A 265 6.35 -3.19 -10.14
C VAL A 265 7.50 -2.62 -9.31
N VAL A 266 7.31 -2.43 -8.01
CA VAL A 266 8.36 -1.94 -7.10
C VAL A 266 9.54 -2.92 -7.06
N THR A 267 9.26 -4.22 -7.07
CA THR A 267 10.29 -5.26 -7.09
C THR A 267 11.07 -5.24 -8.41
N ALA A 268 10.39 -5.13 -9.54
CA ALA A 268 11.03 -5.03 -10.85
C ALA A 268 11.91 -3.78 -10.96
N LEU A 269 11.42 -2.62 -10.49
CA LEU A 269 12.20 -1.39 -10.44
C LEU A 269 13.42 -1.53 -9.52
N ALA A 270 13.25 -2.06 -8.31
CA ALA A 270 14.34 -2.26 -7.36
C ALA A 270 15.43 -3.17 -7.95
N VAL A 271 15.05 -4.25 -8.62
CA VAL A 271 15.97 -5.14 -9.34
C VAL A 271 16.68 -4.39 -10.46
N ALA A 272 15.95 -3.67 -11.32
CA ALA A 272 16.54 -2.88 -12.40
C ALA A 272 17.60 -1.91 -11.84
N PHE A 273 17.26 -1.07 -10.86
CA PHE A 273 18.20 -0.14 -10.23
C PHE A 273 19.40 -0.82 -9.57
N LEU A 274 19.24 -2.04 -9.03
CA LEU A 274 20.37 -2.80 -8.47
C LEU A 274 21.36 -3.21 -9.56
N PHE A 275 20.87 -3.58 -10.74
CA PHE A 275 21.69 -3.89 -11.91
C PHE A 275 22.12 -2.67 -12.72
N PHE A 276 21.75 -1.45 -12.28
CA PHE A 276 22.11 -0.21 -12.97
C PHE A 276 23.58 -0.10 -13.35
N PRO A 277 24.55 -0.40 -12.46
CA PRO A 277 25.96 -0.27 -12.82
C PRO A 277 26.41 -1.21 -13.94
N SER A 278 25.76 -2.36 -14.12
CA SER A 278 26.14 -3.34 -15.15
C SER A 278 25.59 -3.03 -16.55
N TYR A 279 24.64 -2.12 -16.67
CA TYR A 279 24.07 -1.74 -17.98
C TYR A 279 24.20 -0.25 -18.29
N VAL A 280 24.49 0.61 -17.30
CA VAL A 280 24.64 2.03 -17.57
C VAL A 280 25.89 2.33 -18.40
N GLY A 281 26.95 1.50 -18.31
CA GLY A 281 28.11 1.61 -19.20
C GLY A 281 27.75 1.48 -20.68
N MET A 282 26.76 0.62 -20.99
CA MET A 282 26.23 0.45 -22.34
C MET A 282 25.35 1.65 -22.79
N LEU A 283 24.70 2.35 -21.85
CA LEU A 283 23.71 3.40 -22.12
C LEU A 283 24.28 4.82 -22.12
N VAL A 284 25.27 5.10 -21.26
CA VAL A 284 26.05 6.36 -21.24
C VAL A 284 27.09 6.39 -22.36
N GLY A 285 27.27 5.26 -23.04
CA GLY A 285 28.14 5.15 -24.18
C GLY A 285 29.60 5.21 -23.75
N THR A 286 30.21 4.04 -23.68
CA THR A 286 31.56 3.84 -24.25
C THR A 286 31.52 4.01 -25.79
N GLY A 287 30.79 5.01 -26.28
CA GLY A 287 30.60 5.32 -27.68
C GLY A 287 31.84 6.06 -28.19
N GLY A 288 32.76 5.30 -28.77
CA GLY A 288 33.93 5.83 -29.45
C GLY A 288 35.25 5.21 -28.98
N GLU A 289 35.31 3.89 -28.83
CA GLU A 289 36.61 3.22 -28.86
C GLU A 289 37.14 3.31 -30.29
N ALA A 290 37.95 4.33 -30.57
CA ALA A 290 39.10 4.07 -31.43
C ALA A 290 39.91 3.01 -30.68
N ALA A 291 39.81 1.75 -31.11
CA ALA A 291 40.64 0.68 -30.58
C ALA A 291 42.10 1.09 -30.78
N VAL A 292 42.95 0.87 -29.77
CA VAL A 292 44.38 1.15 -29.90
C VAL A 292 44.95 0.18 -30.92
N GLU A 293 45.18 0.65 -32.14
CA GLU A 293 45.74 -0.15 -33.23
C GLU A 293 47.27 -0.34 -33.07
N GLU A 294 47.85 -1.40 -33.66
CA GLU A 294 49.28 -1.73 -33.53
C GLU A 294 50.24 -0.67 -34.12
N ASN A 295 49.72 0.27 -34.90
CA ASN A 295 50.47 1.38 -35.53
C ASN A 295 50.51 2.66 -34.67
N MET A 296 50.16 2.58 -33.39
CA MET A 296 50.17 3.69 -32.43
C MET A 296 51.18 3.45 -31.30
N ASN A 297 51.77 4.52 -30.76
CA ASN A 297 52.51 4.43 -29.51
C ASN A 297 51.53 4.18 -28.36
N ARG A 298 51.82 3.19 -27.52
CA ARG A 298 50.90 2.66 -26.51
C ARG A 298 51.45 2.89 -25.12
N ALA A 299 50.71 3.64 -24.32
CA ALA A 299 51.00 3.80 -22.89
C ALA A 299 49.92 3.16 -22.04
N VAL A 300 50.35 2.48 -20.97
CA VAL A 300 49.47 1.91 -19.94
C VAL A 300 49.61 2.72 -18.66
N ILE A 301 48.48 3.21 -18.16
CA ILE A 301 48.38 4.07 -16.98
C ILE A 301 47.56 3.35 -15.92
N ARG A 302 48.13 3.12 -14.74
CA ARG A 302 47.39 2.68 -13.56
C ARG A 302 46.67 3.88 -12.96
N ILE A 303 45.37 3.76 -12.72
CA ILE A 303 44.54 4.85 -12.20
C ILE A 303 44.00 4.47 -10.83
N ASP A 304 44.28 5.32 -9.85
CA ASP A 304 43.78 5.22 -8.49
C ASP A 304 42.52 6.10 -8.32
N GLY A 305 41.50 5.56 -7.63
CA GLY A 305 40.21 6.23 -7.40
C GLY A 305 39.09 5.84 -8.37
N MET A 306 39.35 4.95 -9.34
CA MET A 306 38.32 4.42 -10.24
C MET A 306 37.56 3.26 -9.57
N SER A 307 36.28 3.46 -9.24
CA SER A 307 35.49 2.53 -8.41
C SER A 307 34.31 1.87 -9.12
N CYS A 308 33.91 2.38 -10.30
CA CYS A 308 32.85 1.79 -11.14
C CYS A 308 33.07 2.07 -12.63
N GLU A 309 32.25 1.45 -13.50
CA GLU A 309 32.24 1.72 -14.95
C GLU A 309 31.98 3.20 -15.29
N GLY A 310 31.17 3.90 -14.49
CA GLY A 310 30.94 5.35 -14.67
C GLY A 310 32.20 6.19 -14.41
N CYS A 311 33.03 5.79 -13.44
CA CYS A 311 34.34 6.40 -13.23
C CYS A 311 35.26 6.14 -14.43
N ALA A 312 35.25 4.92 -14.98
CA ALA A 312 36.03 4.59 -16.17
C ALA A 312 35.65 5.46 -17.39
N ALA A 313 34.37 5.70 -17.62
CA ALA A 313 33.91 6.60 -18.68
C ALA A 313 34.37 8.06 -18.46
N THR A 314 34.32 8.54 -17.21
CA THR A 314 34.78 9.89 -16.85
C THR A 314 36.28 10.05 -17.11
N VAL A 315 37.06 9.03 -16.76
CA VAL A 315 38.51 9.02 -17.01
C VAL A 315 38.81 8.92 -18.51
N ALA A 316 38.11 8.07 -19.25
CA ALA A 316 38.27 7.96 -20.70
C ALA A 316 38.05 9.32 -21.38
N GLU A 317 36.99 10.03 -20.99
CA GLU A 317 36.68 11.36 -21.52
C GLU A 317 37.75 12.40 -21.16
N ALA A 318 38.25 12.40 -19.92
CA ALA A 318 39.30 13.32 -19.50
C ALA A 318 40.60 13.13 -20.30
N ILE A 319 40.97 11.88 -20.59
CA ILE A 319 42.19 11.56 -21.37
C ILE A 319 41.98 11.89 -22.85
N ARG A 320 40.79 11.65 -23.43
CA ARG A 320 40.49 12.00 -24.83
C ARG A 320 40.59 13.49 -25.13
N GLN A 321 40.35 14.36 -24.15
CA GLN A 321 40.48 15.81 -24.32
C GLN A 321 41.93 16.31 -24.36
N VAL A 322 42.91 15.44 -24.08
CA VAL A 322 44.32 15.81 -24.12
C VAL A 322 44.81 15.86 -25.57
N PRO A 323 45.41 16.98 -26.02
CA PRO A 323 45.98 17.06 -27.36
C PRO A 323 47.04 15.98 -27.61
N GLY A 324 46.92 15.26 -28.73
CA GLY A 324 47.84 14.18 -29.11
C GLY A 324 47.36 12.77 -28.76
N VAL A 325 46.23 12.63 -28.06
CA VAL A 325 45.58 11.34 -27.81
C VAL A 325 44.63 11.00 -28.96
N LEU A 326 44.82 9.82 -29.57
CA LEU A 326 44.00 9.33 -30.68
C LEU A 326 43.00 8.26 -30.24
N ALA A 327 43.40 7.43 -29.28
CA ALA A 327 42.64 6.29 -28.79
C ALA A 327 42.79 6.16 -27.28
N VAL A 328 41.69 5.82 -26.59
CA VAL A 328 41.69 5.56 -25.16
C VAL A 328 40.75 4.41 -24.86
N GLU A 329 41.29 3.39 -24.20
CA GLU A 329 40.57 2.23 -23.70
C GLU A 329 40.79 2.15 -22.19
N VAL A 330 39.72 2.13 -21.39
CA VAL A 330 39.81 2.16 -19.93
C VAL A 330 39.13 0.93 -19.35
N SER A 331 39.90 0.11 -18.63
CA SER A 331 39.40 -1.06 -17.93
C SER A 331 39.25 -0.77 -16.44
N TYR A 332 38.00 -0.74 -15.98
CA TYR A 332 37.67 -0.67 -14.55
C TYR A 332 38.23 -1.89 -13.79
N GLU A 333 38.03 -3.09 -14.31
CA GLU A 333 38.46 -4.34 -13.65
C GLU A 333 39.98 -4.36 -13.41
N GLN A 334 40.76 -3.89 -14.39
CA GLN A 334 42.22 -3.87 -14.31
C GLN A 334 42.76 -2.60 -13.64
N ARG A 335 41.91 -1.59 -13.40
CA ARG A 335 42.28 -0.24 -12.93
C ARG A 335 43.34 0.41 -13.81
N GLN A 336 43.20 0.23 -15.12
CA GLN A 336 44.17 0.66 -16.13
C GLN A 336 43.49 1.40 -17.27
N ALA A 337 44.18 2.41 -17.80
CA ALA A 337 43.87 3.03 -19.08
C ALA A 337 45.00 2.76 -20.06
N VAL A 338 44.63 2.39 -21.27
CA VAL A 338 45.51 2.23 -22.42
C VAL A 338 45.28 3.44 -23.32
N VAL A 339 46.34 4.17 -23.61
CA VAL A 339 46.31 5.38 -24.43
C VAL A 339 47.11 5.13 -25.69
N GLY A 340 46.49 5.35 -26.85
CA GLY A 340 47.11 5.35 -28.16
C GLY A 340 47.38 6.78 -28.64
N THR A 341 48.62 7.05 -29.03
CA THR A 341 49.05 8.32 -29.64
C THR A 341 49.69 8.09 -31.01
N GLU A 342 49.90 9.14 -31.79
CA GLU A 342 50.62 9.05 -33.06
C GLU A 342 52.01 8.40 -32.86
N ALA A 343 52.37 7.42 -33.70
CA ALA A 343 53.66 6.72 -33.62
C ALA A 343 54.88 7.62 -33.83
N CYS A 344 54.70 8.79 -34.46
CA CYS A 344 55.79 9.75 -34.69
C CYS A 344 56.17 10.56 -33.43
N CYS A 345 55.30 10.61 -32.42
CA CYS A 345 55.46 11.45 -31.24
C CYS A 345 55.43 10.64 -29.93
N GLY A 346 56.17 11.10 -28.93
CA GLY A 346 56.10 10.53 -27.59
C GLY A 346 54.76 10.83 -26.92
N VAL A 347 54.30 9.93 -26.06
CA VAL A 347 53.06 10.09 -25.29
C VAL A 347 53.18 11.32 -24.36
N PRO A 348 52.23 12.28 -24.37
CA PRO A 348 52.30 13.48 -23.55
C PRO A 348 51.94 13.18 -22.09
N GLN A 349 52.87 12.55 -21.37
CA GLN A 349 52.65 12.01 -20.03
C GLN A 349 52.17 13.07 -19.02
N ASP A 350 52.83 14.22 -18.96
CA ASP A 350 52.51 15.29 -18.01
C ASP A 350 51.11 15.88 -18.25
N ALA A 351 50.71 16.03 -19.51
CA ALA A 351 49.40 16.57 -19.87
C ALA A 351 48.26 15.60 -19.49
N ILE A 352 48.51 14.28 -19.64
CA ILE A 352 47.55 13.25 -19.23
C ILE A 352 47.42 13.21 -17.71
N LEU A 353 48.53 13.29 -16.96
CA LEU A 353 48.48 13.34 -15.49
C LEU A 353 47.75 14.58 -14.98
N ALA A 354 47.98 15.75 -15.59
CA ALA A 354 47.28 16.98 -15.25
C ALA A 354 45.77 16.90 -15.54
N ALA A 355 45.38 16.26 -16.65
CA ALA A 355 43.97 16.04 -16.98
C ALA A 355 43.29 15.08 -15.97
N LEU A 356 43.99 14.03 -15.55
CA LEU A 356 43.52 13.10 -14.52
C LEU A 356 43.36 13.80 -13.16
N GLU A 357 44.32 14.62 -12.74
CA GLU A 357 44.22 15.38 -11.49
C GLU A 357 43.04 16.36 -11.51
N LYS A 358 42.83 17.06 -12.63
CA LYS A 358 41.68 17.95 -12.82
C LYS A 358 40.34 17.20 -12.74
N ALA A 359 40.31 15.94 -13.20
CA ALA A 359 39.16 15.05 -13.08
C ALA A 359 39.04 14.39 -11.68
N GLY A 360 39.99 14.63 -10.77
CA GLY A 360 39.99 14.12 -9.41
C GLY A 360 40.59 12.71 -9.23
N TYR A 361 41.35 12.23 -10.22
CA TYR A 361 41.99 10.91 -10.22
C TYR A 361 43.51 11.04 -10.14
N ARG A 362 44.19 9.98 -9.67
CA ARG A 362 45.66 9.89 -9.70
C ARG A 362 46.09 8.80 -10.67
N GLY A 363 47.06 9.11 -11.53
CA GLY A 363 47.59 8.19 -12.53
C GLY A 363 49.08 7.89 -12.29
N THR A 364 49.52 6.69 -12.62
CA THR A 364 50.94 6.32 -12.71
C THR A 364 51.19 5.53 -13.99
N PHE A 365 52.21 5.92 -14.77
CA PHE A 365 52.58 5.18 -15.98
C PHE A 365 53.24 3.85 -15.60
N VAL A 366 52.72 2.75 -16.14
CA VAL A 366 53.22 1.39 -15.90
C VAL A 366 54.13 0.94 -17.04
N SER A 367 53.79 1.32 -18.27
CA SER A 367 54.62 1.12 -19.45
C SER A 367 54.30 2.16 -20.52
N SER A 368 55.31 2.55 -21.31
CA SER A 368 55.16 3.29 -22.57
C SER A 368 56.02 2.62 -23.62
N GLN A 369 55.41 2.18 -24.73
CA GLN A 369 56.09 1.70 -25.93
C GLN A 369 55.81 2.62 -27.10
#